data_AF-A0A948AMU9-F1
#
_entry.id   AF-A0A948AMU9-F1
#
_cell.length_a   1.000
_cell.length_b   1.000
_cell.length_c   1.000
_cell.angle_alpha   90.00
_cell.angle_beta   90.00
_cell.angle_gamma   90.00
#
_symmetry.space_group_name_H-M   'P 1'
#
loop_
_entity.id
_entity.type
_entity.pdbx_description
1 polymer ?
#
loop_
_entity_poly.entity_id
_entity_poly.type
_entity_poly.pdbx_seq_one_letter_code
_entity_poly.pdbx_strand_id
1 'polypeptide(L)'
;MDSDRPAGVTTWSPFLLALMLALGAIFTPWPLIGTRPDQPVAGVDSVGVQQAEARLWQDPFSAVARHQDKHPGDGHALDWLSEQAGKKCGANEDCTVAALGILLPGSPYVGAEEFRRRIRYAVVSALGAAGYAPEDAEHIGYVEPGLPKLLPFEWHTREISGDLSVTKRHIL
;
A
#
# COMPACT_ATOMS: atom_id res chain seq x y z
N MET A 1 -15.12 42.78 -65.63
CA MET A 1 -14.02 41.86 -65.31
C MET A 1 -12.79 42.72 -65.02
N ASP A 2 -12.04 42.59 -63.96
CA ASP A 2 -12.14 41.87 -62.70
C ASP A 2 -11.21 42.66 -61.76
N SER A 3 -11.61 42.86 -60.51
CA SER A 3 -10.95 43.84 -59.63
C SER A 3 -9.93 43.14 -58.74
N ASP A 4 -8.69 43.04 -59.19
CA ASP A 4 -7.60 42.49 -58.37
C ASP A 4 -7.13 43.49 -57.30
N ARG A 5 -7.62 43.32 -56.06
CA ARG A 5 -7.00 43.92 -54.87
C ARG A 5 -5.93 42.96 -54.35
N PRO A 6 -4.68 43.40 -54.14
CA PRO A 6 -3.70 42.56 -53.44
C PRO A 6 -4.16 42.38 -51.99
N ALA A 7 -4.30 41.13 -51.55
CA ALA A 7 -4.60 40.79 -50.17
C ALA A 7 -3.42 41.24 -49.29
N GLY A 8 -3.55 42.40 -48.65
CA GLY A 8 -2.54 42.95 -47.77
C GLY A 8 -2.37 42.04 -46.56
N VAL A 9 -1.31 41.22 -46.56
CA VAL A 9 -0.84 40.51 -45.38
C VAL A 9 -0.54 41.56 -44.33
N THR A 10 -1.44 41.68 -43.37
CA THR A 10 -1.37 42.77 -42.41
C THR A 10 -0.20 42.48 -41.46
N THR A 11 0.76 43.40 -41.42
CA THR A 11 2.07 43.26 -40.75
C THR A 11 2.01 43.11 -39.23
N TRP A 12 0.86 43.35 -38.59
CA TRP A 12 0.59 43.11 -37.17
C TRP A 12 0.40 41.63 -36.76
N SER A 13 0.13 40.72 -37.72
CA SER A 13 -0.12 39.30 -37.44
C SER A 13 1.02 38.59 -36.68
N PRO A 14 2.31 38.74 -37.04
CA PRO A 14 3.40 38.12 -36.27
C PRO A 14 3.52 38.67 -34.85
N PHE A 15 3.19 39.95 -34.64
CA PHE A 15 3.25 40.57 -33.30
C PHE A 15 2.14 40.07 -32.40
N LEU A 16 0.91 39.90 -32.93
CA LEU A 16 -0.19 39.29 -32.19
C LEU A 16 0.11 37.83 -31.81
N LEU A 17 0.73 37.08 -32.73
CA LEU A 17 1.08 35.69 -32.50
C LEU A 17 2.21 35.57 -31.46
N ALA A 18 3.22 36.44 -31.52
CA ALA A 18 4.26 36.54 -30.51
C ALA A 18 3.70 36.95 -29.13
N LEU A 19 2.77 37.91 -29.10
CA LEU A 19 2.11 38.34 -27.87
C LEU A 19 1.27 37.21 -27.25
N MET A 20 0.52 36.46 -28.05
CA MET A 20 -0.24 35.29 -27.59
C MET A 20 0.66 34.19 -27.03
N LEU A 21 1.78 33.89 -27.68
CA LEU A 21 2.76 32.93 -27.16
C LEU A 21 3.40 33.39 -25.84
N ALA A 22 3.73 34.68 -25.74
CA ALA A 22 4.29 35.25 -24.52
C ALA A 22 3.28 35.21 -23.36
N LEU A 23 2.03 35.61 -23.61
CA LEU A 23 0.94 35.49 -22.63
C LEU A 23 0.73 34.03 -22.21
N GLY A 24 0.71 33.10 -23.17
CA GLY A 24 0.61 31.67 -22.89
C GLY A 24 1.69 31.17 -21.94
N ALA A 25 2.96 31.54 -22.18
CA ALA A 25 4.09 31.18 -21.32
C ALA A 25 4.04 31.85 -19.92
N ILE A 26 3.42 33.02 -19.79
CA ILE A 26 3.23 33.69 -18.50
C ILE A 26 2.08 33.03 -17.72
N PHE A 27 1.02 32.61 -18.40
CA PHE A 27 -0.16 31.99 -17.78
C PHE A 27 -0.04 30.47 -17.59
N THR A 28 1.03 29.81 -18.07
CA THR A 28 1.31 28.42 -17.70
C THR A 28 1.60 28.36 -16.20
N PRO A 29 0.76 27.67 -15.40
CA PRO A 29 0.96 27.61 -13.97
C PRO A 29 2.32 26.95 -13.69
N TRP A 30 3.17 27.64 -12.93
CA TRP A 30 4.39 27.01 -12.43
C TRP A 30 4.02 25.76 -11.62
N PRO A 31 4.76 24.65 -11.80
CA PRO A 31 4.52 23.48 -10.98
C PRO A 31 4.67 23.88 -9.52
N LEU A 32 3.68 23.54 -8.69
CA LEU A 32 3.76 23.75 -7.26
C LEU A 32 4.83 22.80 -6.72
N ILE A 33 6.07 23.29 -6.60
CA ILE A 33 7.16 22.59 -5.94
C ILE A 33 6.85 22.67 -4.44
N GLY A 34 6.10 21.69 -3.95
CA GLY A 34 5.94 21.51 -2.52
C GLY A 34 7.28 21.13 -1.91
N THR A 35 7.70 21.81 -0.85
CA THR A 35 8.78 21.37 0.03
C THR A 35 8.30 20.15 0.83
N ARG A 36 8.00 19.04 0.16
CA ARG A 36 8.00 17.75 0.83
C ARG A 36 9.48 17.46 1.05
N PRO A 37 9.95 17.31 2.30
CA PRO A 37 11.30 16.78 2.55
C PRO A 37 11.48 15.55 1.68
N ASP A 38 12.66 15.37 1.08
CA ASP A 38 12.97 14.12 0.37
C ASP A 38 12.50 12.98 1.26
N GLN A 39 11.51 12.23 0.77
CA GLN A 39 11.04 11.09 1.54
C GLN A 39 12.26 10.22 1.77
N PRO A 40 12.50 9.72 2.99
CA PRO A 40 13.59 8.78 3.22
C PRO A 40 13.52 7.73 2.10
N VAL A 41 14.60 7.62 1.32
CA VAL A 41 14.62 6.87 0.05
C VAL A 41 14.43 5.37 0.28
N ALA A 42 14.44 4.92 1.53
CA ALA A 42 14.02 3.60 1.94
C ALA A 42 13.07 3.75 3.13
N GLY A 43 11.92 3.09 3.08
CA GLY A 43 11.28 2.63 4.31
C GLY A 43 12.31 1.82 5.09
N VAL A 44 12.24 1.82 6.41
CA VAL A 44 13.16 1.02 7.21
C VAL A 44 12.89 -0.44 6.86
N ASP A 45 13.86 -1.14 6.29
CA ASP A 45 13.71 -2.56 5.99
C ASP A 45 13.35 -3.28 7.28
N SER A 46 12.20 -3.96 7.28
CA SER A 46 11.79 -4.74 8.43
C SER A 46 12.68 -5.98 8.51
N VAL A 47 13.25 -6.23 9.69
CA VAL A 47 14.02 -7.46 9.97
C VAL A 47 13.07 -8.63 10.29
N GLY A 48 11.76 -8.40 10.21
CA GLY A 48 10.71 -9.34 10.62
C GLY A 48 10.17 -10.19 9.48
N VAL A 49 9.20 -11.04 9.84
CA VAL A 49 8.43 -11.90 8.92
C VAL A 49 7.51 -11.05 7.99
N GLN A 50 7.16 -9.84 8.42
CA GLN A 50 6.30 -8.89 7.70
C GLN A 50 7.17 -7.81 7.06
N GLN A 51 7.52 -7.92 5.79
CA GLN A 51 8.53 -7.07 5.14
C GLN A 51 7.94 -5.97 4.24
N ALA A 52 6.71 -6.12 3.75
CA ALA A 52 6.12 -5.17 2.82
C ALA A 52 5.59 -3.93 3.55
N GLU A 53 6.18 -2.75 3.32
CA GLU A 53 5.70 -1.48 3.91
C GLU A 53 4.26 -1.17 3.45
N ALA A 54 3.36 -1.15 4.43
CA ALA A 54 1.93 -1.09 4.24
C ALA A 54 1.26 -0.33 5.39
N ARG A 55 1.35 1.00 5.34
CA ARG A 55 0.62 1.89 6.26
C ARG A 55 -0.86 1.49 6.33
N LEU A 56 -1.50 1.70 7.48
CA LEU A 56 -2.89 1.28 7.73
C LEU A 56 -3.90 1.69 6.64
N TRP A 57 -3.69 2.85 6.03
CA TRP A 57 -4.55 3.43 4.99
C TRP A 57 -4.18 3.01 3.56
N GLN A 58 -3.18 2.15 3.36
CA GLN A 58 -2.79 1.65 2.04
C GLN A 58 -3.43 0.30 1.73
N ASP A 59 -3.59 0.02 0.45
CA ASP A 59 -4.06 -1.28 -0.02
C ASP A 59 -2.98 -2.36 0.19
N PRO A 60 -3.30 -3.50 0.86
CA PRO A 60 -2.30 -4.52 1.15
C PRO A 60 -1.75 -5.20 -0.12
N PHE A 61 -2.57 -5.37 -1.17
CA PHE A 61 -2.10 -5.97 -2.42
C PHE A 61 -1.15 -5.05 -3.17
N SER A 62 -1.49 -3.76 -3.29
CA SER A 62 -0.57 -2.77 -3.88
C SER A 62 0.72 -2.61 -3.08
N ALA A 63 0.68 -2.74 -1.75
CA ALA A 63 1.87 -2.67 -0.92
C ALA A 63 2.83 -3.83 -1.17
N VAL A 64 2.29 -5.05 -1.24
CA VAL A 64 3.08 -6.25 -1.57
C VAL A 64 3.63 -6.17 -3.00
N ALA A 65 2.83 -5.72 -3.98
CA ALA A 65 3.31 -5.55 -5.34
C ALA A 65 4.52 -4.60 -5.42
N ARG A 66 4.48 -3.47 -4.69
CA ARG A 66 5.62 -2.54 -4.60
C ARG A 66 6.84 -3.17 -3.92
N HIS A 67 6.64 -4.05 -2.94
CA HIS A 67 7.73 -4.78 -2.29
C HIS A 67 8.37 -5.75 -3.29
N GLN A 68 7.56 -6.55 -3.99
CA GLN A 68 8.02 -7.51 -5.00
C GLN A 68 8.78 -6.84 -6.15
N ASP A 69 8.35 -5.64 -6.59
CA ASP A 69 9.05 -4.88 -7.63
C ASP A 69 10.47 -4.47 -7.19
N LYS A 70 10.68 -4.22 -5.89
CA LYS A 70 11.98 -3.86 -5.30
C LYS A 70 12.80 -5.09 -4.93
N HIS A 71 12.16 -6.16 -4.49
CA HIS A 71 12.75 -7.40 -4.00
C HIS A 71 12.17 -8.62 -4.72
N PRO A 72 12.56 -8.84 -5.99
CA PRO A 72 12.04 -9.96 -6.76
C PRO A 72 12.56 -11.28 -6.18
N GLY A 73 11.64 -12.22 -5.94
CA GLY A 73 11.98 -13.56 -5.42
C GLY A 73 11.79 -13.74 -3.91
N ASP A 74 11.44 -12.69 -3.17
CA ASP A 74 11.15 -12.74 -1.72
C ASP A 74 9.77 -13.35 -1.39
N GLY A 75 9.13 -14.02 -2.35
CA GLY A 75 7.87 -14.72 -2.15
C GLY A 75 8.05 -16.06 -1.43
N HIS A 76 7.18 -16.35 -0.47
CA HIS A 76 7.19 -17.60 0.29
C HIS A 76 5.95 -18.45 0.03
N ALA A 77 6.08 -19.77 0.05
CA ALA A 77 4.94 -20.70 -0.04
C ALA A 77 4.15 -20.75 1.29
N LEU A 78 2.97 -21.36 1.28
CA LEU A 78 2.12 -21.47 2.48
C LEU A 78 2.79 -22.26 3.62
N ASP A 79 3.57 -23.29 3.28
CA ASP A 79 4.25 -24.13 4.27
C ASP A 79 5.21 -23.30 5.13
N TRP A 80 5.88 -22.31 4.54
CA TRP A 80 6.74 -21.39 5.28
C TRP A 80 5.95 -20.60 6.33
N LEU A 81 4.74 -20.13 6.02
CA LEU A 81 3.89 -19.44 7.00
C LEU A 81 3.49 -20.39 8.14
N SER A 82 3.23 -21.66 7.85
CA SER A 82 2.97 -22.66 8.88
C SER A 82 4.17 -22.86 9.81
N GLU A 83 5.39 -22.84 9.28
CA GLU A 83 6.61 -22.90 10.09
C GLU A 83 6.79 -21.66 10.97
N GLN A 84 6.48 -20.46 10.45
CA GLN A 84 6.51 -19.22 11.25
C GLN A 84 5.48 -19.26 12.38
N ALA A 85 4.28 -19.80 12.13
CA ALA A 85 3.27 -20.01 13.15
C ALA A 85 3.76 -20.98 14.25
N GLY A 86 4.44 -22.06 13.88
CA GLY A 86 5.09 -22.96 14.85
C GLY A 86 6.17 -22.27 15.68
N LYS A 87 7.03 -21.47 15.05
CA LYS A 87 8.08 -20.69 15.73
C LYS A 87 7.50 -19.67 16.72
N LYS A 88 6.34 -19.08 16.42
CA LYS A 88 5.64 -18.15 17.34
C LYS A 88 5.29 -18.81 18.68
N CYS A 89 4.93 -20.08 18.64
CA CYS A 89 4.56 -20.84 19.83
C CYS A 89 5.75 -21.37 20.63
N GLY A 90 6.96 -21.39 20.04
CA GLY A 90 8.17 -21.86 20.72
C GLY A 90 8.00 -23.29 21.26
N ALA A 91 8.39 -23.52 22.51
CA ALA A 91 8.26 -24.82 23.18
C ALA A 91 6.91 -25.01 23.93
N ASN A 92 5.95 -24.09 23.76
CA ASN A 92 4.68 -24.16 24.46
C ASN A 92 3.68 -25.02 23.67
N GLU A 93 3.43 -26.24 24.16
CA GLU A 93 2.51 -27.20 23.53
C GLU A 93 1.04 -26.74 23.52
N ASP A 94 0.65 -25.87 24.46
CA ASP A 94 -0.71 -25.31 24.54
C ASP A 94 -0.89 -24.05 23.69
N CYS A 95 0.17 -23.57 23.03
CA CYS A 95 0.07 -22.39 22.19
C CYS A 95 -0.63 -22.73 20.87
N THR A 96 -1.69 -21.99 20.56
CA THR A 96 -2.41 -22.07 19.31
C THR A 96 -2.43 -20.71 18.62
N VAL A 97 -2.08 -20.69 17.34
CA VAL A 97 -2.28 -19.55 16.44
C VAL A 97 -3.64 -19.69 15.78
N ALA A 98 -4.52 -18.70 15.96
CA ALA A 98 -5.77 -18.65 15.22
C ALA A 98 -5.58 -17.92 13.89
N ALA A 99 -6.15 -18.46 12.81
CA ALA A 99 -6.10 -17.85 11.48
C ALA A 99 -7.47 -17.24 11.12
N LEU A 100 -7.51 -15.96 10.77
CA LEU A 100 -8.69 -15.23 10.36
C LEU A 100 -8.64 -14.94 8.86
N GLY A 101 -9.26 -15.81 8.06
CA GLY A 101 -9.38 -15.61 6.62
C GLY A 101 -10.40 -14.52 6.27
N ILE A 102 -9.97 -13.48 5.55
CA ILE A 102 -10.83 -12.38 5.09
C ILE A 102 -10.96 -12.47 3.56
N LEU A 103 -12.19 -12.68 3.08
CA LEU A 103 -12.46 -12.69 1.64
C LEU A 103 -12.75 -11.27 1.16
N LEU A 104 -12.01 -10.86 0.14
CA LEU A 104 -12.11 -9.54 -0.49
C LEU A 104 -12.45 -9.69 -1.97
N PRO A 105 -13.23 -8.75 -2.56
CA PRO A 105 -13.49 -8.76 -3.99
C PRO A 105 -12.20 -8.49 -4.77
N GLY A 106 -11.79 -9.44 -5.61
CA GLY A 106 -10.63 -9.34 -6.51
C GLY A 106 -10.86 -8.50 -7.76
N SER A 107 -11.77 -7.53 -7.70
CA SER A 107 -12.24 -6.79 -8.87
C SER A 107 -11.13 -5.91 -9.49
N PRO A 108 -11.00 -5.86 -10.83
CA PRO A 108 -10.11 -4.93 -11.52
C PRO A 108 -10.67 -3.51 -11.60
N TYR A 109 -11.90 -3.27 -11.11
CA TYR A 109 -12.54 -1.96 -11.22
C TYR A 109 -11.99 -0.97 -10.18
N VAL A 110 -11.96 0.30 -10.59
CA VAL A 110 -11.67 1.43 -9.70
C VAL A 110 -12.60 1.37 -8.47
N GLY A 111 -12.01 1.53 -7.28
CA GLY A 111 -12.72 1.42 -6.00
C GLY A 111 -12.57 0.07 -5.28
N ALA A 112 -12.09 -0.99 -5.95
CA ALA A 112 -11.76 -2.24 -5.25
C ALA A 112 -10.68 -2.03 -4.18
N GLU A 113 -9.66 -1.21 -4.47
CA GLU A 113 -8.64 -0.79 -3.50
C GLU A 113 -9.26 -0.08 -2.29
N GLU A 114 -10.20 0.84 -2.54
CA GLU A 114 -10.88 1.58 -1.46
C GLU A 114 -11.71 0.65 -0.58
N PHE A 115 -12.40 -0.31 -1.18
CA PHE A 115 -13.12 -1.33 -0.44
C PHE A 115 -12.18 -2.18 0.43
N ARG A 116 -11.05 -2.65 -0.13
CA ARG A 116 -10.04 -3.42 0.61
C ARG A 116 -9.45 -2.63 1.78
N ARG A 117 -9.14 -1.34 1.56
CA ARG A 117 -8.70 -0.42 2.62
C ARG A 117 -9.73 -0.33 3.76
N ARG A 118 -11.01 -0.15 3.43
CA ARG A 118 -12.08 -0.07 4.42
C ARG A 118 -12.26 -1.35 5.21
N ILE A 119 -12.20 -2.51 4.54
CA ILE A 119 -12.28 -3.81 5.23
C ILE A 119 -11.07 -4.02 6.14
N ARG A 120 -9.85 -3.75 5.67
CA ARG A 120 -8.64 -3.84 6.51
C ARG A 120 -8.78 -2.98 7.75
N TYR A 121 -9.20 -1.72 7.60
CA TYR A 121 -9.44 -0.82 8.73
C TYR A 121 -10.50 -1.37 9.70
N ALA A 122 -11.61 -1.90 9.19
CA ALA A 122 -12.66 -2.48 10.01
C ALA A 122 -12.17 -3.70 10.81
N VAL A 123 -11.40 -4.59 10.18
CA VAL A 123 -10.85 -5.79 10.83
C VAL A 123 -9.83 -5.42 11.89
N VAL A 124 -8.85 -4.56 11.56
CA VAL A 124 -7.83 -4.12 12.52
C VAL A 124 -8.47 -3.40 13.70
N SER A 125 -9.49 -2.55 13.45
CA SER A 125 -10.23 -1.88 14.52
C SER A 125 -11.02 -2.86 15.40
N ALA A 126 -11.61 -3.90 14.81
CA ALA A 126 -12.32 -4.94 15.55
C ALA A 126 -11.37 -5.80 16.40
N LEU A 127 -10.20 -6.16 15.86
CA LEU A 127 -9.13 -6.83 16.60
C LEU A 127 -8.63 -5.97 17.76
N GLY A 128 -8.42 -4.67 17.51
CA GLY A 128 -8.09 -3.68 18.54
C GLY A 128 -9.12 -3.61 19.66
N ALA A 129 -10.42 -3.55 19.31
CA ALA A 129 -11.50 -3.59 20.29
C ALA A 129 -11.57 -4.91 21.08
N ALA A 130 -11.12 -6.02 20.48
CA ALA A 130 -10.97 -7.31 21.15
C ALA A 130 -9.66 -7.43 21.97
N GLY A 131 -8.84 -6.38 22.04
CA GLY A 131 -7.60 -6.31 22.80
C GLY A 131 -6.37 -6.88 22.08
N TYR A 132 -6.46 -7.14 20.78
CA TYR A 132 -5.31 -7.54 19.96
C TYR A 132 -4.59 -6.31 19.43
N ALA A 133 -3.26 -6.30 19.50
CA ALA A 133 -2.42 -5.28 18.91
C ALA A 133 -1.63 -5.86 17.71
N PRO A 134 -1.42 -5.10 16.63
CA PRO A 134 -0.55 -5.53 15.55
C PRO A 134 0.88 -5.67 16.08
N GLU A 135 1.58 -6.71 15.64
CA GLU A 135 3.00 -6.88 15.97
C GLU A 135 3.90 -5.91 15.21
N ASP A 136 3.53 -5.65 13.96
CA ASP A 136 4.13 -4.62 13.11
C ASP A 136 3.00 -3.79 12.49
N ALA A 137 2.95 -2.51 12.82
CA ALA A 137 1.92 -1.59 12.33
C ALA A 137 2.27 -0.94 10.98
N GLU A 138 3.53 -1.06 10.55
CA GLU A 138 4.05 -0.42 9.35
C GLU A 138 4.26 -1.41 8.21
N HIS A 139 4.38 -2.71 8.51
CA HIS A 139 4.62 -3.75 7.52
C HIS A 139 3.62 -4.90 7.57
N ILE A 140 3.39 -5.52 6.42
CA ILE A 140 2.61 -6.75 6.28
C ILE A 140 3.46 -7.85 5.68
N GLY A 141 3.09 -9.10 5.97
CA GLY A 141 3.67 -10.27 5.34
C GLY A 141 2.86 -10.70 4.13
N TYR A 142 3.44 -11.56 3.30
CA TYR A 142 2.71 -12.19 2.20
C TYR A 142 3.23 -13.58 1.89
N VAL A 143 2.36 -14.41 1.33
CA VAL A 143 2.73 -15.71 0.73
C VAL A 143 2.11 -15.86 -0.66
N GLU A 144 2.73 -16.74 -1.45
CA GLU A 144 2.36 -17.10 -2.82
C GLU A 144 2.02 -18.59 -2.89
N PRO A 145 0.84 -19.01 -2.41
CA PRO A 145 0.46 -20.43 -2.30
C PRO A 145 0.07 -21.06 -3.66
N GLY A 146 0.32 -20.38 -4.77
CA GLY A 146 -0.15 -20.75 -6.10
C GLY A 146 -1.59 -20.28 -6.39
N LEU A 147 -2.54 -20.60 -5.51
CA LEU A 147 -3.94 -20.14 -5.59
C LEU A 147 -4.52 -19.88 -4.18
N PRO A 148 -5.00 -18.66 -3.87
CA PRO A 148 -4.86 -17.43 -4.67
C PRO A 148 -3.38 -17.08 -4.90
N LYS A 149 -3.07 -16.34 -5.97
CA LYS A 149 -1.66 -16.05 -6.34
C LYS A 149 -0.90 -15.32 -5.23
N LEU A 150 -1.60 -14.52 -4.44
CA LEU A 150 -1.03 -13.67 -3.41
C LEU A 150 -1.96 -13.65 -2.20
N LEU A 151 -1.39 -13.87 -1.02
CA LEU A 151 -2.09 -13.81 0.26
C LEU A 151 -1.31 -12.92 1.23
N PRO A 152 -1.69 -11.64 1.36
CA PRO A 152 -1.17 -10.78 2.42
C PRO A 152 -1.67 -11.23 3.80
N PHE A 153 -0.86 -11.07 4.84
CA PHE A 153 -1.20 -11.41 6.23
C PHE A 153 -0.58 -10.44 7.24
N GLU A 154 -1.15 -10.41 8.47
CA GLU A 154 -0.71 -9.53 9.55
C GLU A 154 -0.76 -10.24 10.90
N TRP A 155 0.34 -10.23 11.65
CA TRP A 155 0.34 -10.80 12.99
C TRP A 155 -0.25 -9.85 14.01
N HIS A 156 -1.16 -10.37 14.82
CA HIS A 156 -1.79 -9.68 15.93
C HIS A 156 -1.65 -10.50 17.21
N THR A 157 -1.25 -9.85 18.29
CA THR A 157 -1.05 -10.51 19.58
C THR A 157 -1.86 -9.83 20.66
N ARG A 158 -2.43 -10.63 21.55
CA ARG A 158 -3.06 -10.17 22.79
C ARG A 158 -2.37 -10.84 23.98
N GLU A 159 -1.95 -10.03 24.93
CA GLU A 159 -1.50 -10.52 26.23
C GLU A 159 -2.70 -10.61 27.17
N ILE A 160 -2.92 -11.80 27.73
CA ILE A 160 -3.93 -12.04 28.75
C ILE A 160 -3.17 -12.23 30.06
N SER A 161 -3.25 -11.23 30.93
CA SER A 161 -2.69 -11.33 32.27
C SER A 161 -3.68 -12.05 33.18
N GLY A 162 -3.32 -13.25 33.64
CA GLY A 162 -3.95 -13.92 34.77
C GLY A 162 -3.28 -13.53 36.09
N ASP A 163 -3.84 -14.01 37.20
CA ASP A 163 -3.39 -13.70 38.58
C ASP A 163 -1.93 -14.14 38.86
N LEU A 164 -1.40 -15.10 38.08
CA LEU A 164 -0.06 -15.67 38.26
C LEU A 164 0.74 -15.91 36.96
N SER A 165 0.20 -15.56 35.78
CA SER A 165 0.91 -15.75 34.50
C SER A 165 0.37 -14.84 33.39
N VAL A 166 1.25 -14.48 32.44
CA VAL A 166 0.88 -13.78 31.21
C VAL A 166 0.84 -14.81 30.08
N THR A 167 -0.33 -15.02 29.48
CA THR A 167 -0.49 -15.88 28.30
C THR A 167 -0.64 -15.03 27.05
N LYS A 168 0.17 -15.29 26.02
CA LYS A 168 0.04 -14.65 24.72
C LYS A 168 -0.89 -15.45 23.82
N ARG A 169 -1.84 -14.77 23.18
CA ARG A 169 -2.65 -15.33 22.08
C ARG A 169 -2.29 -14.64 20.79
N HIS A 170 -2.06 -15.44 19.76
CA HIS A 170 -1.68 -14.96 18.43
C HIS A 170 -2.83 -15.18 17.44
N ILE A 171 -3.10 -14.17 16.63
CA ILE A 171 -3.97 -14.22 15.47
C ILE A 171 -3.17 -13.81 14.24
N LEU A 172 -3.39 -14.52 13.13
CA LEU A 172 -2.87 -14.23 11.79
C LEU A 172 -4.05 -13.96 10.84
#